data_AF-A0A9Y3S2V2-F1
#
_entry.id   AF-A0A9Y3S2V2-F1
#
_cell.length_a   1.000
_cell.length_b   1.000
_cell.length_c   1.000
_cell.angle_alpha   90.00
_cell.angle_beta   90.00
_cell.angle_gamma   90.00
#
_symmetry.space_group_name_H-M   'P 1'
#
loop_
_entity.id
_entity.type
_entity.pdbx_description
1 polymer ?
#
loop_
_entity_poly.entity_id
_entity_poly.type
_entity_poly.pdbx_seq_one_letter_code
_entity_poly.pdbx_strand_id
1 'polypeptide(L)'
;MTATLSSSSGLEVLLSTLQNVGDVESTLNILSVLDELLSAGTDRRIHYMIKKGGSEALLTALVKYGHTFSPNYTILIPLLHLLAKVGHKDRRIGMKAEEAGAVLLTLNLLKHNGQHARRTAACLWVIQVFCSSVSTANLIGENHGLDVIYRLIPQYTTKHLHAVNTAVDSKLNNQGVI
;
A
#
# COMPACT_ATOMS: atom_id res chain seq x y z
N MET A 1 4.44 -13.92 41.13
CA MET A 1 4.03 -13.42 39.80
C MET A 1 5.26 -13.37 38.92
N THR A 2 5.46 -14.38 38.07
CA THR A 2 6.59 -14.45 37.14
C THR A 2 6.30 -13.56 35.94
N ALA A 3 6.89 -12.37 35.92
CA ALA A 3 6.94 -11.54 34.72
C ALA A 3 7.82 -12.26 33.69
N THR A 4 7.20 -12.88 32.70
CA THR A 4 7.90 -13.28 31.48
C THR A 4 8.38 -12.01 30.79
N LEU A 5 9.67 -11.68 30.94
CA LEU A 5 10.36 -10.76 30.05
C LEU A 5 10.28 -11.35 28.64
N SER A 6 9.28 -10.92 27.85
CA SER A 6 9.22 -11.26 26.44
C SER A 6 10.46 -10.66 25.78
N SER A 7 11.45 -11.50 25.49
CA SER A 7 12.59 -11.10 24.66
C SER A 7 12.04 -10.66 23.31
N SER A 8 12.00 -9.35 23.08
CA SER A 8 11.49 -8.80 21.84
C SER A 8 12.38 -9.29 20.70
N SER A 9 11.78 -9.93 19.71
CA SER A 9 12.48 -10.34 18.50
C SER A 9 12.91 -9.10 17.71
N GLY A 10 14.00 -9.18 16.93
CA GLY A 10 14.46 -8.06 16.10
C GLY A 10 13.37 -7.50 15.18
N LEU A 11 12.43 -8.35 14.72
CA LEU A 11 11.26 -7.92 13.96
C LEU A 11 10.30 -7.05 14.79
N GLU A 12 9.98 -7.44 16.02
CA GLU A 12 9.11 -6.64 16.90
C GLU A 12 9.73 -5.28 17.24
N VAL A 13 11.06 -5.24 17.38
CA VAL A 13 11.80 -3.97 17.54
C VAL A 13 11.65 -3.11 16.28
N LEU A 14 11.80 -3.68 15.08
CA LEU A 14 11.61 -2.93 13.83
C LEU A 14 10.17 -2.40 13.69
N LEU A 15 9.17 -3.23 13.99
CA LEU A 15 7.75 -2.85 13.90
C LEU A 15 7.38 -1.75 14.89
N SER A 16 7.84 -1.85 16.14
CA SER A 16 7.62 -0.80 17.14
C SER A 16 8.38 0.48 16.78
N THR A 17 9.58 0.38 16.21
CA THR A 17 10.35 1.53 15.73
C THR A 17 9.62 2.23 14.58
N LEU A 18 9.04 1.49 13.62
CA LEU A 18 8.25 2.05 12.52
C LEU A 18 7.07 2.90 13.01
N GLN A 19 6.41 2.48 14.09
CA GLN A 19 5.28 3.21 14.67
C GLN A 19 5.75 4.49 15.40
N ASN A 20 6.88 4.43 16.10
CA ASN A 20 7.34 5.49 17.00
C ASN A 20 8.25 6.53 16.34
N VAL A 21 9.10 6.15 15.39
CA VAL A 21 10.08 7.05 14.76
C VAL A 21 9.41 8.00 13.77
N GLY A 22 9.86 9.27 13.75
CA GLY A 22 9.29 10.33 12.93
C GLY A 22 10.17 10.82 11.77
N ASP A 23 11.43 10.39 11.68
CA ASP A 23 12.30 10.80 10.59
C ASP A 23 12.09 9.95 9.32
N VAL A 24 12.25 10.60 8.17
CA VAL A 24 11.94 10.01 6.86
C VAL A 24 12.90 8.89 6.51
N GLU A 25 14.19 9.06 6.80
CA GLU A 25 15.24 8.13 6.39
C GLU A 25 15.17 6.81 7.16
N SER A 26 15.04 6.86 8.48
CA SER A 26 14.84 5.68 9.31
C SER A 26 13.57 4.93 8.93
N THR A 27 12.48 5.66 8.63
CA THR A 27 11.25 5.04 8.15
C THR A 27 11.46 4.30 6.83
N LEU A 28 12.12 4.93 5.85
CA LEU A 28 12.42 4.29 4.56
C LEU A 28 13.35 3.09 4.73
N ASN A 29 14.36 3.18 5.59
CA ASN A 29 15.28 2.09 5.88
C ASN A 29 14.55 0.90 6.50
N ILE A 30 13.65 1.13 7.46
CA ILE A 30 12.83 0.06 8.05
C ILE A 30 11.93 -0.58 7.00
N LEU A 31 11.25 0.22 6.17
CA LEU A 31 10.40 -0.30 5.10
C LEU A 31 11.21 -1.12 4.07
N SER A 32 12.44 -0.70 3.74
CA SER A 32 13.33 -1.46 2.84
C SER A 32 13.71 -2.81 3.45
N VAL A 33 14.13 -2.83 4.72
CA VAL A 33 14.47 -4.07 5.43
C VAL A 33 13.27 -5.00 5.51
N LEU A 34 12.07 -4.49 5.81
CA LEU A 34 10.85 -5.29 5.80
C LEU A 34 10.55 -5.83 4.40
N ASP A 35 10.70 -5.04 3.35
CA ASP A 35 10.48 -5.50 1.98
C ASP A 35 11.45 -6.61 1.60
N GLU A 36 12.74 -6.47 1.90
CA GLU A 36 13.76 -7.49 1.66
C GLU A 36 13.46 -8.78 2.43
N LEU A 37 13.08 -8.68 3.72
CA LEU A 37 12.76 -9.83 4.54
C LEU A 37 11.59 -10.65 3.98
N LEU A 38 10.57 -9.97 3.44
CA LEU A 38 9.38 -10.59 2.88
C LEU A 38 9.58 -11.04 1.42
N SER A 39 10.37 -10.32 0.63
CA SER A 39 10.68 -10.65 -0.77
C SER A 39 11.64 -11.83 -0.89
N ALA A 40 12.63 -11.94 0.01
CA ALA A 40 13.53 -13.09 0.10
C ALA A 40 12.91 -14.27 0.90
N GLY A 41 11.67 -14.11 1.36
CA GLY A 41 10.99 -15.04 2.25
C GLY A 41 10.03 -15.98 1.53
N THR A 42 9.72 -17.10 2.17
CA THR A 42 8.51 -17.88 1.85
C THR A 42 7.30 -17.25 2.55
N ASP A 43 6.09 -17.67 2.18
CA ASP A 43 4.84 -17.31 2.87
C ASP A 43 4.96 -17.41 4.40
N ARG A 44 5.80 -18.32 4.92
CA ARG A 44 6.05 -18.48 6.37
C ARG A 44 6.56 -17.19 7.04
N ARG A 45 7.41 -16.40 6.38
CA ARG A 45 7.92 -15.13 6.94
C ARG A 45 6.81 -14.07 7.01
N ILE A 46 5.96 -14.00 5.99
CA ILE A 46 4.79 -13.12 5.99
C ILE A 46 3.84 -13.52 7.14
N HIS A 47 3.53 -14.81 7.28
CA HIS A 47 2.68 -15.28 8.40
C HIS A 47 3.32 -15.03 9.78
N TYR A 48 4.64 -15.18 9.90
CA TYR A 48 5.35 -14.83 11.13
C TYR A 48 5.22 -13.34 11.45
N MET A 49 5.41 -12.47 10.46
CA MET A 49 5.23 -11.03 10.63
C MET A 49 3.79 -10.66 11.01
N ILE A 50 2.80 -11.29 10.39
CA ILE A 50 1.38 -11.11 10.77
C ILE A 50 1.16 -11.52 12.23
N LYS A 51 1.68 -12.69 12.64
CA LYS A 51 1.58 -13.18 14.04
C LYS A 51 2.24 -12.23 15.05
N LYS A 52 3.23 -11.46 14.62
CA LYS A 52 3.93 -10.46 15.43
C LYS A 52 3.30 -9.06 15.37
N GLY A 53 2.11 -8.91 14.78
CA GLY A 53 1.40 -7.63 14.70
C GLY A 53 1.88 -6.71 13.58
N GLY A 54 2.56 -7.25 12.56
CA GLY A 54 3.10 -6.46 11.46
C GLY A 54 2.04 -5.77 10.62
N SER A 55 0.86 -6.39 10.44
CA SER A 55 -0.25 -5.76 9.71
C SER A 55 -0.73 -4.51 10.44
N GLU A 56 -0.95 -4.61 11.74
CA GLU A 56 -1.36 -3.54 12.63
C GLU A 56 -0.32 -2.41 12.63
N ALA A 57 0.97 -2.76 12.72
CA ALA A 57 2.05 -1.79 12.68
C ALA A 57 2.11 -1.01 11.36
N LEU A 58 1.95 -1.70 10.23
CA LEU A 58 1.89 -1.04 8.92
C LEU A 58 0.65 -0.16 8.77
N LEU A 59 -0.51 -0.58 9.28
CA LEU A 59 -1.74 0.21 9.26
C LEU A 59 -1.61 1.47 10.13
N THR A 60 -1.05 1.36 11.33
CA THR A 60 -0.75 2.52 12.19
C THR A 60 0.18 3.50 11.47
N ALA A 61 1.25 2.99 10.82
CA ALA A 61 2.16 3.82 10.05
C ALA A 61 1.44 4.50 8.86
N LEU A 62 0.52 3.80 8.19
CA LEU A 62 -0.24 4.37 7.07
C LEU A 62 -1.09 5.53 7.55
N VAL A 63 -1.77 5.39 8.68
CA VAL A 63 -2.56 6.48 9.27
C VAL A 63 -1.68 7.65 9.65
N LYS A 64 -0.54 7.38 10.31
CA LYS A 64 0.44 8.40 10.69
C LYS A 64 0.92 9.24 9.50
N TYR A 65 1.32 8.60 8.41
CA TYR A 65 1.89 9.29 7.24
C TYR A 65 0.84 9.80 6.24
N GLY A 66 -0.32 9.16 6.19
CA GLY A 66 -1.40 9.49 5.27
C GLY A 66 -2.30 10.62 5.77
N HIS A 67 -2.40 10.83 7.09
CA HIS A 67 -3.31 11.83 7.68
C HIS A 67 -2.72 13.26 7.70
N THR A 68 -1.85 13.58 6.75
CA THR A 68 -1.19 14.88 6.64
C THR A 68 -1.74 15.67 5.46
N PHE A 69 -1.75 17.01 5.55
CA PHE A 69 -2.21 17.89 4.46
C PHE A 69 -1.41 17.70 3.17
N SER A 70 -0.12 17.35 3.30
CA SER A 70 0.79 17.03 2.20
C SER A 70 1.44 15.66 2.42
N PRO A 71 0.78 14.56 2.03
CA PRO A 71 1.29 13.22 2.28
C PRO A 71 2.63 12.96 1.57
N ASN A 72 3.59 12.42 2.31
CA ASN A 72 4.91 12.09 1.76
C ASN A 72 4.85 10.75 1.01
N TYR A 73 4.67 10.84 -0.32
CA TYR A 73 4.58 9.65 -1.18
C TYR A 73 5.88 8.85 -1.32
N THR A 74 7.02 9.41 -0.93
CA THR A 74 8.29 8.66 -0.83
C THR A 74 8.17 7.56 0.22
N ILE A 75 7.47 7.83 1.34
CA ILE A 75 7.17 6.84 2.39
C ILE A 75 5.92 6.03 2.06
N LEU A 76 4.86 6.70 1.59
CA LEU A 76 3.57 6.02 1.41
C LEU A 76 3.60 4.93 0.34
N ILE A 77 4.31 5.12 -0.76
CA ILE A 77 4.37 4.09 -1.82
C ILE A 77 4.95 2.76 -1.29
N PRO A 78 6.16 2.70 -0.70
CA PRO A 78 6.69 1.45 -0.17
C PRO A 78 5.83 0.88 0.96
N LEU A 79 5.24 1.73 1.80
CA LEU A 79 4.33 1.31 2.86
C LEU A 79 3.05 0.65 2.31
N LEU A 80 2.41 1.25 1.30
CA LEU A 80 1.22 0.70 0.63
C LEU A 80 1.55 -0.63 -0.07
N HIS A 81 2.72 -0.75 -0.71
CA HIS A 81 3.15 -2.02 -1.31
C HIS A 81 3.34 -3.13 -0.27
N LEU A 82 3.96 -2.82 0.86
CA LEU A 82 4.11 -3.77 1.97
C LEU A 82 2.75 -4.19 2.54
N LEU A 83 1.83 -3.24 2.72
CA LEU A 83 0.46 -3.54 3.14
C LEU A 83 -0.27 -4.47 2.18
N ALA A 84 -0.16 -4.24 0.87
CA ALA A 84 -0.76 -5.13 -0.11
C ALA A 84 -0.13 -6.54 -0.04
N LYS A 85 1.20 -6.62 0.00
CA LYS A 85 1.96 -7.88 0.09
C LYS A 85 1.56 -8.70 1.32
N VAL A 86 1.51 -8.06 2.49
CA VAL A 86 1.16 -8.72 3.76
C VAL A 86 -0.32 -9.05 3.82
N GLY A 87 -1.17 -8.11 3.40
CA GLY A 87 -2.61 -8.26 3.50
C GLY A 87 -3.19 -9.33 2.57
N HIS A 88 -2.52 -9.67 1.46
CA HIS A 88 -2.89 -10.87 0.69
C HIS A 88 -2.79 -12.18 1.49
N LYS A 89 -2.03 -12.21 2.60
CA LYS A 89 -1.88 -13.36 3.49
C LYS A 89 -2.58 -13.17 4.85
N ASP A 90 -2.99 -11.96 5.19
CA ASP A 90 -3.73 -11.66 6.42
C ASP A 90 -5.23 -11.62 6.17
N ARG A 91 -5.93 -12.72 6.50
CA ARG A 91 -7.39 -12.84 6.33
C ARG A 91 -8.20 -11.80 7.11
N ARG A 92 -7.61 -11.16 8.12
CA ARG A 92 -8.27 -10.17 8.98
C ARG A 92 -7.90 -8.73 8.62
N ILE A 93 -7.12 -8.52 7.55
CA ILE A 93 -6.59 -7.20 7.19
C ILE A 93 -7.69 -6.15 6.99
N GLY A 94 -8.83 -6.51 6.39
CA GLY A 94 -9.97 -5.61 6.23
C GLY A 94 -10.49 -5.10 7.58
N MET A 95 -10.78 -6.00 8.52
CA MET A 95 -11.21 -5.61 9.88
C MET A 95 -10.17 -4.76 10.60
N LYS A 96 -8.89 -5.15 10.54
CA LYS A 96 -7.79 -4.36 11.15
C LYS A 96 -7.69 -2.96 10.55
N ALA A 97 -7.89 -2.84 9.23
CA ALA A 97 -7.84 -1.57 8.54
C ALA A 97 -9.03 -0.67 8.89
N GLU A 98 -10.20 -1.26 9.10
CA GLU A 98 -11.39 -0.55 9.58
C GLU A 98 -11.17 -0.02 10.99
N GLU A 99 -10.71 -0.88 11.91
CA GLU A 99 -10.36 -0.52 13.30
C GLU A 99 -9.29 0.58 13.37
N ALA A 100 -8.30 0.52 12.47
CA ALA A 100 -7.26 1.54 12.39
C ALA A 100 -7.71 2.86 11.72
N GLY A 101 -8.88 2.90 11.08
CA GLY A 101 -9.32 4.05 10.28
C GLY A 101 -8.56 4.21 8.94
N ALA A 102 -7.91 3.16 8.46
CA ALA A 102 -7.08 3.18 7.26
C ALA A 102 -7.88 3.06 5.95
N VAL A 103 -9.12 2.54 6.00
CA VAL A 103 -9.93 2.25 4.80
C VAL A 103 -10.29 3.53 4.04
N LEU A 104 -10.99 4.45 4.70
CA LEU A 104 -11.41 5.71 4.08
C LEU A 104 -10.23 6.63 3.81
N LEU A 105 -9.18 6.58 4.64
CA LEU A 105 -7.94 7.27 4.39
C LEU A 105 -7.33 6.85 3.05
N THR A 106 -7.21 5.55 2.80
CA THR A 106 -6.66 5.02 1.54
C THR A 106 -7.54 5.37 0.35
N LEU A 107 -8.86 5.33 0.52
CA LEU A 107 -9.79 5.77 -0.51
C LEU A 107 -9.63 7.27 -0.85
N ASN A 108 -9.42 8.12 0.15
CA ASN A 108 -9.17 9.54 -0.06
C ASN A 108 -7.82 9.79 -0.75
N LEU A 109 -6.78 9.04 -0.38
CA LEU A 109 -5.51 9.04 -1.11
C LEU A 109 -5.73 8.65 -2.58
N LEU A 110 -6.53 7.63 -2.88
CA LEU A 110 -6.85 7.25 -4.26
C LEU A 110 -7.55 8.41 -5.01
N LYS A 111 -8.58 9.02 -4.40
CA LYS A 111 -9.36 10.12 -4.98
C LYS A 111 -8.48 11.30 -5.42
N HIS A 112 -7.42 11.60 -4.69
CA HIS A 112 -6.53 12.73 -4.97
C HIS A 112 -5.36 12.41 -5.91
N ASN A 113 -5.15 11.14 -6.28
CA ASN A 113 -3.96 10.74 -7.04
C ASN A 113 -4.24 10.23 -8.45
N GLY A 114 -5.45 10.39 -9.00
CA GLY A 114 -5.83 9.80 -10.29
C GLY A 114 -4.89 10.07 -11.48
N GLN A 115 -4.14 11.17 -11.48
CA GLN A 115 -3.16 11.48 -12.53
C GLN A 115 -1.77 10.85 -12.32
N HIS A 116 -1.48 10.34 -11.12
CA HIS A 116 -0.18 9.77 -10.74
C HIS A 116 -0.22 8.23 -10.75
N ALA A 117 0.15 7.65 -11.89
CA ALA A 117 -0.04 6.21 -12.15
C ALA A 117 0.46 5.28 -11.03
N ARG A 118 1.67 5.53 -10.50
CA ARG A 118 2.28 4.74 -9.42
C ARG A 118 1.52 4.85 -8.09
N ARG A 119 1.09 6.06 -7.72
CA ARG A 119 0.38 6.32 -6.45
C ARG A 119 -1.01 5.70 -6.47
N THR A 120 -1.72 5.85 -7.58
CA THR A 120 -3.02 5.23 -7.82
C THR A 120 -2.94 3.71 -7.75
N ALA A 121 -1.96 3.10 -8.42
CA ALA A 121 -1.79 1.64 -8.39
C ALA A 121 -1.54 1.13 -6.96
N ALA A 122 -0.66 1.79 -6.20
CA ALA A 122 -0.38 1.43 -4.81
C ALA A 122 -1.64 1.52 -3.92
N CYS A 123 -2.46 2.56 -4.08
CA CYS A 123 -3.72 2.68 -3.34
C CYS A 123 -4.73 1.61 -3.75
N LEU A 124 -4.84 1.28 -5.05
CA LEU A 124 -5.76 0.26 -5.55
C LEU A 124 -5.41 -1.14 -5.03
N TRP A 125 -4.13 -1.51 -4.97
CA TRP A 125 -3.72 -2.80 -4.42
C TRP A 125 -4.12 -2.96 -2.94
N VAL A 126 -3.97 -1.90 -2.15
CA VAL A 126 -4.38 -1.91 -0.74
C VAL A 126 -5.91 -1.94 -0.60
N ILE A 127 -6.64 -1.16 -1.40
CA ILE A 127 -8.11 -1.19 -1.44
C ILE A 127 -8.63 -2.59 -1.78
N GLN A 128 -8.03 -3.26 -2.77
CA GLN A 128 -8.37 -4.63 -3.14
C GLN A 128 -8.22 -5.59 -1.96
N VAL A 129 -7.14 -5.44 -1.20
CA VAL A 129 -6.86 -6.27 -0.02
C VAL A 129 -7.83 -5.97 1.12
N PHE A 130 -8.19 -4.71 1.36
CA PHE A 130 -9.21 -4.36 2.36
C PHE A 130 -10.57 -4.95 2.02
N CYS A 131 -10.96 -4.97 0.74
CA CYS A 131 -12.19 -5.59 0.27
C CYS A 131 -12.30 -7.11 0.54
N SER A 132 -11.31 -7.74 1.18
CA SER A 132 -11.45 -9.09 1.74
C SER A 132 -12.48 -9.19 2.87
N SER A 133 -12.87 -8.06 3.48
CA SER A 133 -13.99 -7.98 4.44
C SER A 133 -15.21 -7.30 3.80
N VAL A 134 -16.39 -7.86 4.08
CA VAL A 134 -17.68 -7.30 3.61
C VAL A 134 -17.92 -5.91 4.20
N SER A 135 -17.60 -5.71 5.50
CA SER A 135 -17.77 -4.42 6.18
C SER A 135 -17.02 -3.30 5.46
N THR A 136 -15.74 -3.52 5.16
CA THR A 136 -14.89 -2.55 4.46
C THR A 136 -15.27 -2.38 3.00
N ALA A 137 -15.71 -3.44 2.32
CA ALA A 137 -16.20 -3.34 0.95
C ALA A 137 -17.46 -2.46 0.88
N ASN A 138 -18.39 -2.64 1.81
CA ASN A 138 -19.57 -1.78 1.94
C ASN A 138 -19.17 -0.34 2.25
N LEU A 139 -18.27 -0.12 3.21
CA LEU A 139 -17.78 1.20 3.57
C LEU A 139 -17.16 1.93 2.37
N ILE A 140 -16.37 1.23 1.54
CA ILE A 140 -15.80 1.79 0.31
C ILE A 140 -16.91 2.12 -0.71
N GLY A 141 -17.89 1.22 -0.88
CA GLY A 141 -19.02 1.40 -1.78
C GLY A 141 -19.86 2.63 -1.43
N GLU A 142 -20.26 2.75 -0.15
CA GLU A 142 -21.02 3.88 0.38
C GLU A 142 -20.27 5.22 0.25
N ASN A 143 -18.93 5.18 0.20
CA ASN A 143 -18.09 6.36 0.03
C ASN A 143 -17.67 6.62 -1.43
N HIS A 144 -18.48 6.18 -2.39
CA HIS A 144 -18.28 6.38 -3.83
C HIS A 144 -16.98 5.76 -4.37
N GLY A 145 -16.51 4.67 -3.76
CA GLY A 145 -15.28 4.01 -4.17
C GLY A 145 -15.33 3.46 -5.59
N LEU A 146 -16.47 2.88 -5.98
CA LEU A 146 -16.68 2.36 -7.33
C LEU A 146 -16.61 3.47 -8.39
N ASP A 147 -17.19 4.64 -8.13
CA ASP A 147 -17.16 5.80 -9.04
C ASP A 147 -15.73 6.30 -9.28
N VAL A 148 -14.88 6.25 -8.25
CA VAL A 148 -13.46 6.60 -8.35
C VAL A 148 -12.73 5.59 -9.22
N ILE A 149 -12.92 4.29 -8.96
CA ILE A 149 -12.26 3.21 -9.71
C ILE A 149 -12.69 3.23 -11.17
N TYR A 150 -13.98 3.41 -11.45
CA TYR A 150 -14.50 3.42 -12.83
C TYR A 150 -13.92 4.58 -13.65
N ARG A 151 -13.77 5.77 -13.05
CA ARG A 151 -13.15 6.93 -13.72
C ARG A 151 -11.68 6.72 -14.09
N LEU A 152 -10.98 5.80 -13.43
CA LEU A 152 -9.59 5.48 -13.76
C LEU A 152 -9.49 4.64 -15.03
N ILE A 153 -10.48 3.78 -15.33
CA ILE A 153 -10.40 2.83 -16.47
C ILE A 153 -10.12 3.56 -17.80
N PRO A 154 -10.85 4.60 -18.21
CA PRO A 154 -10.57 5.31 -19.45
C PRO A 154 -9.20 6.00 -19.46
N GLN A 155 -8.76 6.54 -18.30
CA GLN A 155 -7.52 7.31 -18.19
C GLN A 155 -6.28 6.45 -18.43
N TYR A 156 -6.30 5.19 -17.98
CA TYR A 156 -5.21 4.27 -18.27
C TYR A 156 -5.28 3.72 -19.69
N THR A 157 -6.48 3.34 -20.18
CA THR A 157 -6.63 2.82 -21.55
C THR A 157 -6.19 3.83 -22.61
N THR A 158 -6.60 5.10 -22.46
CA THR A 158 -6.26 6.17 -23.43
C THR A 158 -4.79 6.56 -23.39
N LYS A 159 -4.18 6.71 -22.20
CA LYS A 159 -2.75 7.03 -22.05
C LYS A 159 -1.86 5.91 -22.57
N HIS A 160 -2.18 4.65 -22.28
CA HIS A 160 -1.41 3.51 -22.80
C HIS A 160 -1.54 3.40 -24.32
N LEU A 161 -2.73 3.63 -24.88
CA LEU A 161 -2.92 3.65 -26.33
C LEU A 161 -2.09 4.76 -26.99
N HIS A 162 -2.08 5.97 -26.42
CA HIS A 162 -1.26 7.07 -26.94
C HIS A 162 0.25 6.78 -26.83
N ALA A 163 0.71 6.21 -25.71
CA ALA A 163 2.11 5.81 -25.55
C ALA A 163 2.52 4.73 -26.56
N VAL A 164 1.63 3.77 -26.86
CA VAL A 164 1.85 2.76 -27.90
C VAL A 164 1.87 3.40 -29.29
N ASN A 165 0.91 4.27 -29.62
CA ASN A 165 0.86 4.94 -30.92
C ASN A 165 2.12 5.80 -31.14
N THR A 166 2.50 6.63 -30.18
CA THR A 166 3.75 7.41 -30.27
C THR A 166 5.01 6.55 -30.39
N ALA A 167 5.06 5.40 -29.70
CA ALA A 167 6.17 4.45 -29.86
C ALA A 167 6.18 3.80 -31.25
N VAL A 168 5.02 3.46 -31.80
CA VAL A 168 4.86 2.92 -33.16
C VAL A 168 5.24 3.97 -34.21
N ASP A 169 4.70 5.19 -34.09
CA ASP A 169 4.98 6.30 -34.99
C ASP A 169 6.48 6.65 -34.98
N SER A 170 7.12 6.66 -33.80
CA SER A 170 8.56 6.90 -33.69
C SER A 170 9.40 5.80 -34.37
N LYS A 171 8.95 4.54 -34.36
CA LYS A 171 9.62 3.43 -35.06
C LYS A 171 9.41 3.49 -36.56
N LEU A 172 8.22 3.84 -37.03
CA LEU A 172 7.92 4.00 -38.45
C LEU A 172 8.70 5.17 -39.06
N ASN A 173 8.83 6.30 -38.35
CA ASN A 173 9.65 7.43 -38.79
C ASN A 173 11.17 7.10 -38.82
N ASN A 174 11.66 6.24 -37.93
CA ASN A 174 13.09 5.89 -37.86
C ASN A 174 13.49 4.78 -38.85
N GLN A 175 12.54 4.20 -39.59
CA GLN A 175 12.78 3.21 -40.65
C GLN A 175 12.66 3.77 -42.07
N GLY A 176 12.42 5.08 -42.24
CA GLY A 176 12.39 5.72 -43.56
C GLY A 176 11.27 5.20 -44.47
N VAL A 177 10.08 4.91 -43.91
CA VAL A 177 8.90 4.48 -44.69
C VAL A 177 7.95 5.65 -45.00
N ILE A 178 8.35 6.89 -44.72
CA ILE A 178 7.75 8.10 -45.30
C ILE A 178 8.87 9.08 -45.64
#